data_AF-A0A957UR01-F1
#
_entry.id   AF-A0A957UR01-F1
#
_cell.length_a   1.000
_cell.length_b   1.000
_cell.length_c   1.000
_cell.angle_alpha   90.00
_cell.angle_beta   90.00
_cell.angle_gamma   90.00
#
_symmetry.space_group_name_H-M   'P 1'
#
loop_
_entity.id
_entity.type
_entity.pdbx_description
1 polymer ?
#
loop_
_entity_poly.entity_id
_entity_poly.type
_entity_poly.pdbx_seq_one_letter_code
_entity_poly.pdbx_strand_id
1 'polypeptide(L)'
;LAMTDHGAMHGAIEFFRACKGAEIKPIIGIEAYQTVWGRPMGGRDSQFDRENYHLLLLAKNMTGYRNLLKVASHSQLNGYYYRPRVDHDFLAAHAEGIVCTTGCLGAEVPQL
;
A
#
# COMPACT_ATOMS: atom_id res chain seq x y z
N LEU A 1 -14.79 -2.70 9.97
CA LEU A 1 -14.31 -3.48 8.81
C LEU A 1 -13.24 -2.65 8.11
N ALA A 2 -12.15 -3.27 7.63
CA ALA A 2 -11.12 -2.61 6.84
C ALA A 2 -11.07 -3.23 5.44
N MET A 3 -10.87 -2.41 4.40
CA MET A 3 -10.60 -2.90 3.05
C MET A 3 -9.17 -2.55 2.68
N THR A 4 -8.41 -3.58 2.29
CA THR A 4 -6.97 -3.53 2.02
C THR A 4 -6.67 -4.34 0.77
N ASP A 5 -7.14 -3.88 -0.39
CA ASP A 5 -6.91 -4.57 -1.67
C ASP A 5 -5.44 -4.52 -2.08
N HIS A 6 -5.03 -5.48 -2.91
CA HIS A 6 -3.65 -5.58 -3.43
C HIS A 6 -3.28 -4.44 -4.37
N GLY A 7 -2.40 -3.53 -3.93
CA GLY A 7 -1.76 -2.53 -4.77
C GLY A 7 -2.72 -1.50 -5.42
N ALA A 8 -3.97 -1.44 -4.97
CA ALA A 8 -5.00 -0.58 -5.53
C ALA A 8 -6.02 -0.15 -4.48
N MET A 9 -6.77 0.91 -4.79
CA MET A 9 -7.84 1.43 -3.94
C MET A 9 -9.15 1.62 -4.71
N HIS A 10 -9.39 0.83 -5.77
CA HIS A 10 -10.53 1.02 -6.67
C HIS A 10 -11.88 0.92 -5.95
N GLY A 11 -12.01 -0.03 -5.02
CA GLY A 11 -13.24 -0.22 -4.25
C GLY A 11 -13.46 0.79 -3.12
N ALA A 12 -12.52 1.71 -2.83
CA ALA A 12 -12.52 2.53 -1.61
C ALA A 12 -13.83 3.30 -1.37
N ILE A 13 -14.37 3.91 -2.44
CA ILE A 13 -15.57 4.73 -2.35
C ILE A 13 -16.83 3.88 -2.23
N GLU A 14 -16.93 2.78 -2.97
CA GLU A 14 -18.07 1.86 -2.91
C GLU A 14 -18.14 1.19 -1.53
N PHE A 15 -17.01 0.69 -1.04
CA PHE A 15 -16.86 0.14 0.31
C PHE A 15 -17.26 1.15 1.40
N PHE A 16 -16.78 2.39 1.29
CA PHE A 16 -17.12 3.45 2.23
C PHE A 16 -18.63 3.70 2.27
N ARG A 17 -19.26 3.86 1.09
CA ARG A 17 -20.71 4.10 0.96
C ARG A 17 -21.53 2.93 1.50
N ALA A 18 -21.15 1.70 1.16
CA ALA A 18 -21.82 0.49 1.64
C ALA A 18 -21.74 0.37 3.17
N CYS A 19 -20.55 0.54 3.76
CA CYS A 19 -20.38 0.52 5.21
C CYS A 19 -21.20 1.62 5.89
N LYS A 20 -21.21 2.84 5.35
CA LYS A 20 -22.00 3.95 5.88
C LYS A 20 -23.51 3.68 5.84
N GLY A 21 -24.02 3.09 4.76
CA GLY A 21 -25.43 2.70 4.64
C GLY A 21 -25.84 1.58 5.59
N ALA A 22 -24.88 0.73 5.99
CA ALA A 22 -25.06 -0.34 6.98
C ALA A 22 -24.65 0.06 8.41
N GLU A 23 -24.40 1.34 8.68
CA GLU A 23 -23.94 1.85 9.99
C GLU A 23 -22.63 1.21 10.52
N ILE A 24 -21.82 0.64 9.63
CA ILE A 24 -20.49 0.09 9.95
C ILE A 24 -19.45 1.19 9.77
N LYS A 25 -18.52 1.33 10.73
CA LYS A 25 -17.36 2.23 10.58
C LYS A 25 -16.39 1.65 9.53
N PRO A 26 -16.19 2.31 8.37
CA PRO A 26 -15.20 1.86 7.39
C PRO A 26 -13.79 2.28 7.80
N ILE A 27 -12.82 1.41 7.54
CA ILE A 27 -11.39 1.73 7.59
C ILE A 27 -10.83 1.52 6.18
N ILE A 28 -10.25 2.55 5.60
CA ILE A 28 -9.68 2.50 4.26
C ILE A 28 -8.19 2.17 4.37
N GLY A 29 -7.75 1.18 3.62
CA GLY A 29 -6.36 0.76 3.55
C GLY A 29 -5.96 0.26 2.16
N ILE A 30 -4.77 -0.29 2.09
CA ILE A 30 -4.17 -0.93 0.91
C ILE A 30 -3.16 -1.98 1.39
N GLU A 31 -3.13 -3.14 0.73
CA GLU A 31 -2.00 -4.06 0.84
C GLU A 31 -1.02 -3.72 -0.29
N ALA A 32 -0.07 -2.84 -0.01
CA ALA A 32 0.90 -2.34 -0.98
C ALA A 32 1.94 -3.42 -1.32
N TYR A 33 2.54 -3.32 -2.51
CA TYR A 33 3.75 -4.06 -2.84
C TYR A 33 4.96 -3.17 -2.55
N GLN A 34 5.81 -3.59 -1.63
CA GLN A 34 7.02 -2.88 -1.22
C GLN A 34 8.23 -3.49 -1.93
N THR A 35 9.15 -2.68 -2.46
CA THR A 35 10.41 -3.20 -2.98
C THR A 35 11.28 -3.78 -1.86
N VAL A 36 12.30 -4.56 -2.22
CA VAL A 36 13.36 -4.95 -1.27
C VAL A 36 14.05 -3.68 -0.73
N TRP A 37 14.40 -3.66 0.56
CA TRP A 37 15.06 -2.52 1.19
C TRP A 37 16.27 -2.01 0.37
N GLY A 38 16.30 -0.70 0.14
CA GLY A 38 17.36 -0.03 -0.64
C GLY A 38 17.23 -0.16 -2.16
N ARG A 39 16.24 -0.90 -2.69
CA ARG A 39 15.95 -0.95 -4.13
C ARG A 39 14.93 0.13 -4.52
N PRO A 40 15.17 0.89 -5.60
CA PRO A 40 14.24 1.91 -6.06
C PRO A 40 13.00 1.26 -6.70
N MET A 41 11.82 1.87 -6.53
CA MET A 41 10.60 1.36 -7.19
C MET A 41 10.66 1.41 -8.73
N GLY A 42 11.49 2.32 -9.26
CA GLY A 42 11.79 2.44 -10.69
C GLY A 42 12.78 1.39 -11.23
N GLY A 43 13.38 0.57 -10.36
CA GLY A 43 14.31 -0.49 -10.76
C GLY A 43 13.64 -1.57 -11.63
N ARG A 44 14.35 -2.03 -12.66
CA ARG A 44 13.90 -3.05 -13.63
C ARG A 44 14.97 -4.12 -13.91
N ASP A 45 15.94 -4.26 -13.01
CA ASP A 45 16.91 -5.34 -13.08
C ASP A 45 16.22 -6.67 -12.73
N SER A 46 16.27 -7.64 -13.65
CA SER A 46 15.57 -8.91 -13.49
C SER A 46 16.10 -9.77 -12.34
N GLN A 47 17.36 -9.57 -11.93
CA GLN A 47 17.99 -10.30 -10.83
C GLN A 47 17.63 -9.70 -9.47
N PHE A 48 17.44 -8.38 -9.39
CA PHE A 48 17.33 -7.68 -8.11
C PHE A 48 16.00 -6.96 -7.87
N ASP A 49 15.26 -6.59 -8.91
CA ASP A 49 14.02 -5.78 -8.80
C ASP A 49 12.74 -6.58 -9.01
N ARG A 50 12.84 -7.89 -9.22
CA ARG A 50 11.65 -8.73 -9.37
C ARG A 50 10.95 -8.99 -8.02
N GLU A 51 11.74 -9.10 -6.95
CA GLU A 51 11.24 -9.35 -5.61
C GLU A 51 10.51 -8.14 -5.02
N ASN A 52 9.48 -8.43 -4.23
CA ASN A 52 8.67 -7.46 -3.53
C ASN A 52 7.95 -8.15 -2.37
N TYR A 53 7.54 -7.36 -1.39
CA TYR A 53 6.85 -7.81 -0.19
C TYR A 53 5.47 -7.16 -0.09
N HIS A 54 4.54 -7.82 0.57
CA HIS A 54 3.27 -7.21 0.93
C HIS A 54 3.45 -6.29 2.14
N LEU A 55 2.75 -5.16 2.14
CA LEU A 55 2.73 -4.22 3.27
C LEU A 55 1.32 -3.70 3.50
N LEU A 56 0.70 -4.09 4.62
CA LEU A 56 -0.63 -3.64 4.98
C LEU A 56 -0.56 -2.24 5.62
N LEU A 57 -1.26 -1.29 4.98
CA LEU A 57 -1.32 0.12 5.37
C LEU A 57 -2.78 0.55 5.58
N LEU A 58 -3.06 1.28 6.66
CA LEU A 58 -4.39 1.78 7.01
C LEU A 58 -4.37 3.30 7.20
N ALA A 59 -5.36 4.01 6.67
CA ALA A 59 -5.53 5.43 6.92
C ALA A 59 -6.10 5.67 8.33
N LYS A 60 -5.34 6.36 9.20
CA LYS A 60 -5.79 6.80 10.53
C LYS A 60 -6.71 8.01 10.45
N ASN A 61 -6.50 8.87 9.46
CA ASN A 61 -7.20 10.13 9.26
C ASN A 61 -7.18 10.55 7.77
N MET A 62 -7.69 11.75 7.47
CA MET A 62 -7.75 12.26 6.10
C MET A 62 -6.37 12.51 5.47
N THR A 63 -5.36 12.87 6.25
CA THR A 63 -3.98 12.98 5.76
C THR A 63 -3.47 11.61 5.33
N GLY A 64 -3.68 10.59 6.16
CA GLY A 64 -3.36 9.21 5.84
C GLY A 64 -4.05 8.72 4.58
N TYR A 65 -5.35 8.98 4.43
CA TYR A 65 -6.09 8.63 3.21
C TYR A 65 -5.50 9.27 1.95
N ARG A 66 -5.18 10.58 2.01
CA ARG A 66 -4.52 11.29 0.90
C ARG A 66 -3.14 10.72 0.59
N ASN A 67 -2.39 10.31 1.60
CA ASN A 67 -1.10 9.68 1.42
C ASN A 67 -1.23 8.27 0.81
N LEU A 68 -2.23 7.47 1.22
CA LEU A 68 -2.52 6.19 0.55
C LEU A 68 -2.89 6.37 -0.91
N LEU A 69 -3.66 7.41 -1.27
CA LEU A 69 -3.94 7.73 -2.68
C LEU A 69 -2.65 8.03 -3.45
N LYS A 70 -1.73 8.82 -2.87
CA LYS A 70 -0.43 9.08 -3.50
C LYS A 70 0.39 7.80 -3.67
N VAL A 71 0.45 6.94 -2.65
CA VAL A 71 1.14 5.64 -2.71
C VAL A 71 0.54 4.76 -3.82
N ALA A 72 -0.78 4.62 -3.86
CA ALA A 72 -1.47 3.85 -4.88
C ALA A 72 -1.23 4.40 -6.29
N SER A 73 -1.35 5.72 -6.50
CA SER A 73 -1.12 6.32 -7.81
C SER A 73 0.34 6.27 -8.25
N HIS A 74 1.28 6.58 -7.35
CA HIS A 74 2.69 6.66 -7.70
C HIS A 74 3.29 5.27 -7.97
N SER A 75 2.87 4.25 -7.22
CA SER A 75 3.27 2.86 -7.48
C SER A 75 2.78 2.35 -8.83
N GLN A 76 1.60 2.76 -9.28
CA GLN A 76 1.07 2.44 -10.62
C GLN A 76 1.82 3.18 -11.74
N LEU A 77 2.09 4.48 -11.56
CA LEU A 77 2.69 5.30 -12.61
C LEU A 77 4.19 5.07 -12.77
N ASN A 78 4.92 4.92 -11.66
CA ASN A 78 6.39 4.91 -11.65
C ASN A 78 6.97 3.58 -11.14
N GLY A 79 6.26 2.92 -10.22
CA GLY A 79 6.72 1.69 -9.58
C GLY A 79 6.34 0.39 -10.30
N TYR A 80 5.52 0.47 -11.36
CA TYR A 80 4.96 -0.72 -11.99
C TYR A 80 6.00 -1.52 -12.75
N TYR A 81 6.24 -2.75 -12.30
CA TYR A 81 7.03 -3.75 -13.03
C TYR A 81 6.16 -4.97 -13.35
N TYR A 82 6.06 -5.94 -12.46
CA TYR A 82 5.03 -6.99 -12.48
C TYR A 82 3.85 -6.68 -11.55
N ARG A 83 4.08 -5.79 -10.58
CA ARG A 83 3.14 -5.26 -9.60
C ARG A 83 3.39 -3.76 -9.44
N PRO A 84 2.39 -2.97 -9.00
CA PRO A 84 2.57 -1.57 -8.65
C PRO A 84 3.34 -1.48 -7.33
N ARG A 85 4.66 -1.32 -7.39
CA ARG A 85 5.52 -1.32 -6.20
C ARG A 85 5.80 0.08 -5.69
N VAL A 86 6.10 0.21 -4.41
CA VAL A 86 6.59 1.44 -3.79
C VAL A 86 7.85 1.11 -2.99
N ASP A 87 8.79 2.05 -2.90
CA ASP A 87 10.02 1.89 -2.13
C ASP A 87 9.88 2.51 -0.73
N HIS A 88 10.82 2.14 0.15
CA HIS A 88 10.83 2.58 1.55
C HIS A 88 10.96 4.10 1.68
N ASP A 89 11.72 4.76 0.81
CA ASP A 89 11.92 6.22 0.86
C ASP A 89 10.63 6.97 0.54
N PHE A 90 9.89 6.56 -0.51
CA PHE A 90 8.61 7.18 -0.84
C PHE A 90 7.56 6.91 0.26
N LEU A 91 7.54 5.71 0.82
CA LEU A 91 6.67 5.38 1.95
C LEU A 91 6.98 6.25 3.18
N ALA A 92 8.26 6.41 3.53
CA ALA A 92 8.69 7.24 4.65
C ALA A 92 8.27 8.71 4.45
N ALA A 93 8.44 9.25 3.25
CA ALA A 93 8.03 10.62 2.91
C ALA A 93 6.50 10.84 2.97
N HIS A 94 5.70 9.77 2.96
CA HIS A 94 4.24 9.82 2.96
C HIS A 94 3.62 9.11 4.18
N ALA A 95 4.40 8.83 5.24
CA ALA A 95 3.94 8.03 6.38
C ALA A 95 2.92 8.74 7.29
N GLU A 96 2.79 10.06 7.20
CA GLU A 96 1.91 10.83 8.08
C GLU A 96 0.45 10.34 7.98
N GLY A 97 -0.13 9.99 9.14
CA GLY A 97 -1.51 9.54 9.23
C GLY A 97 -1.74 8.10 8.78
N ILE A 98 -0.70 7.32 8.50
CA ILE A 98 -0.80 5.90 8.14
C ILE A 98 -0.44 5.01 9.34
N VAL A 99 -1.20 3.93 9.53
CA VAL A 99 -0.83 2.81 10.40
C VAL A 99 -0.31 1.68 9.53
N CYS A 100 0.85 1.12 9.89
CA CYS A 100 1.51 0.01 9.22
C CYS A 100 1.55 -1.21 10.15
N THR A 101 1.63 -2.41 9.59
CA THR A 101 1.77 -3.67 10.34
C THR A 101 2.95 -4.49 9.81
N THR A 102 3.32 -5.55 10.53
CA THR A 102 4.33 -6.52 10.06
C THR A 102 3.85 -7.34 8.85
N GLY A 103 2.57 -7.25 8.47
CA GLY A 103 2.01 -7.83 7.27
C GLY A 103 1.70 -9.34 7.36
N CYS A 104 1.36 -9.91 6.20
CA CYS A 104 1.05 -11.34 6.04
C CYS A 104 2.32 -12.17 5.82
N LEU A 105 2.20 -13.46 5.53
CA LEU A 105 3.35 -14.32 5.18
C LEU A 105 4.16 -13.80 3.97
N GLY A 106 3.51 -13.02 3.10
CA GLY A 106 4.14 -12.36 1.95
C GLY A 106 4.90 -11.07 2.28
N ALA A 107 4.94 -10.64 3.54
CA ALA A 107 5.59 -9.40 3.97
C ALA A 107 7.08 -9.58 4.29
N GLU A 108 7.80 -8.46 4.40
CA GLU A 108 9.26 -8.42 4.61
C GLU A 108 9.65 -9.07 5.94
N VAL A 109 9.04 -8.65 7.06
CA VAL A 109 9.39 -9.14 8.40
C VAL A 109 9.15 -10.65 8.58
N PRO A 110 8.01 -11.23 8.16
CA PRO A 110 7.78 -12.68 8.28
C PRO A 110 8.63 -13.56 7.36
N GLN A 111 9.36 -12.98 6.40
CA GLN A 111 10.27 -13.70 5.49
C GLN A 111 11.75 -13.61 5.91
N LEU A 112 12.07 -12.95 7.02
CA LEU A 112 13.39 -12.94 7.66
C LEU A 112 13.67 -14.24 8.41
#